data_AF-A0A967LWJ2-F1
#
_entry.id   AF-A0A967LWJ2-F1
#
_cell.length_a   1.000
_cell.length_b   1.000
_cell.length_c   1.000
_cell.angle_alpha   90.00
_cell.angle_beta   90.00
_cell.angle_gamma   90.00
#
_symmetry.space_group_name_H-M   'P 1'
#
loop_
_entity.id
_entity.type
_entity.pdbx_description
1 polymer ?
#
loop_
_entity_poly.entity_id
_entity_poly.type
_entity_poly.pdbx_seq_one_letter_code
_entity_poly.pdbx_strand_id
1 'polypeptide(L)'
;FSPGTVEECFWLARKSVEVAAKFQSPVFLLTDQFLADSSRAVTPFDIDNLEPIDPGIETEASSLPYNRYAITPSGVSPRLLPGMTEHLVVADGDEHLVDGHITEDLEVRNLMVE
;
A
#
# COMPACT_ATOMS: atom_id res chain seq x y z
N PHE A 1 8.75 -8.28 6.55
CA PHE A 1 10.04 -7.67 6.94
C PHE A 1 10.39 -8.12 8.36
N SER A 2 11.64 -8.42 8.67
CA SER A 2 12.05 -8.90 10.00
C SER A 2 13.41 -8.31 10.36
N PRO A 3 13.48 -7.15 11.02
CA PRO A 3 14.76 -6.56 11.44
C PRO A 3 15.42 -7.42 12.51
N GLY A 4 16.74 -7.57 12.42
CA GLY A 4 17.59 -8.20 13.44
C GLY A 4 18.49 -7.22 14.19
N THR A 5 18.50 -5.94 13.78
CA THR A 5 19.31 -4.88 14.43
C THR A 5 18.52 -3.57 14.57
N VAL A 6 18.99 -2.67 15.45
CA VAL A 6 18.39 -1.35 15.67
C VAL A 6 18.38 -0.48 14.39
N GLU A 7 19.42 -0.56 13.57
CA GLU A 7 19.50 0.14 12.28
C GLU A 7 18.52 -0.45 11.28
N GLU A 8 18.40 -1.78 11.23
CA GLU A 8 17.41 -2.44 10.39
C GLU A 8 15.97 -2.08 10.79
N CYS A 9 15.68 -1.85 12.09
CA CYS A 9 14.37 -1.36 12.52
C CYS A 9 14.00 -0.06 11.80
N PHE A 10 14.94 0.90 11.68
CA PHE A 10 14.69 2.15 10.97
C PHE A 10 14.47 1.91 9.46
N TRP A 11 15.41 1.22 8.80
CA TRP A 11 15.38 1.06 7.35
C TRP A 11 14.24 0.16 6.87
N LEU A 12 13.97 -0.95 7.56
CA LEU A 12 12.90 -1.87 7.18
C LEU A 12 11.51 -1.33 7.52
N ALA A 13 11.37 -0.50 8.56
CA ALA A 13 10.12 0.22 8.80
C ALA A 13 9.83 1.19 7.66
N ARG A 14 10.79 2.03 7.25
CA ARG A 14 10.62 2.92 6.10
C ARG A 14 10.29 2.13 4.83
N LYS A 15 11.02 1.04 4.57
CA LYS A 15 10.78 0.17 3.42
C LYS A 15 9.40 -0.47 3.45
N SER A 16 8.89 -0.85 4.63
CA SER A 16 7.56 -1.45 4.77
C SER A 16 6.44 -0.49 4.37
N VAL A 17 6.55 0.80 4.72
CA VAL A 17 5.57 1.82 4.33
C VAL A 17 5.61 2.06 2.82
N GLU A 18 6.82 2.15 2.24
CA GLU A 18 6.99 2.30 0.79
C GLU A 18 6.38 1.12 0.02
N VAL A 19 6.63 -0.12 0.46
CA VAL A 19 6.07 -1.32 -0.17
C VAL A 19 4.55 -1.38 0.01
N ALA A 20 4.03 -1.02 1.19
CA ALA A 20 2.60 -0.98 1.44
C ALA A 20 1.89 0.03 0.52
N ALA A 21 2.47 1.22 0.34
CA ALA A 21 1.95 2.22 -0.58
C ALA A 21 2.01 1.76 -2.04
N LYS A 22 3.18 1.26 -2.47
CA LYS A 22 3.43 0.85 -3.85
C LYS A 22 2.51 -0.28 -4.33
N PHE A 23 2.26 -1.26 -3.48
CA PHE A 23 1.45 -2.44 -3.84
C PHE A 23 0.04 -2.42 -3.23
N GLN A 24 -0.34 -1.33 -2.55
CA GLN A 24 -1.66 -1.14 -1.94
C GLN A 24 -2.11 -2.33 -1.06
N SER A 25 -1.13 -2.96 -0.40
CA SER A 25 -1.32 -4.22 0.31
C SER A 25 -0.81 -4.10 1.74
N PRO A 26 -1.39 -4.88 2.68
CA PRO A 26 -0.85 -4.97 4.03
C PRO A 26 0.61 -5.45 4.02
N VAL A 27 1.43 -4.86 4.88
CA VAL A 27 2.82 -5.28 5.09
C VAL A 27 3.04 -5.56 6.56
N PHE A 28 3.64 -6.71 6.85
CA PHE A 28 4.00 -7.10 8.21
C PHE A 28 5.49 -6.83 8.48
N LEU A 29 5.76 -6.04 9.52
CA LEU A 29 7.07 -5.82 10.09
C LEU A 29 7.16 -6.59 11.42
N LEU A 30 7.90 -7.69 11.42
CA LEU A 30 8.04 -8.61 12.54
C LEU A 30 9.29 -8.27 13.33
N THR A 31 9.13 -7.53 14.43
CA THR A 31 10.18 -7.34 15.42
C THR A 31 10.03 -8.35 16.56
N ASP A 32 10.91 -8.27 17.55
CA ASP A 32 10.89 -9.09 18.75
C ASP A 32 11.02 -8.22 20.00
N GLN A 33 10.73 -8.82 21.15
CA GLN A 33 10.77 -8.11 22.43
C GLN A 33 12.18 -7.63 22.79
N PHE A 34 13.24 -8.37 22.44
CA PHE A 34 14.59 -7.97 22.75
C PHE A 34 15.00 -6.70 22.00
N LEU A 35 14.65 -6.59 20.70
CA LEU A 35 14.87 -5.36 19.93
C LEU A 35 14.00 -4.18 20.43
N ALA A 36 12.79 -4.45 20.91
CA ALA A 36 11.91 -3.42 21.45
C ALA A 36 12.39 -2.85 22.81
N ASP A 37 12.95 -3.71 23.67
CA ASP A 37 13.38 -3.34 25.02
C ASP A 37 14.87 -2.90 25.08
N SER A 38 15.66 -3.18 24.05
CA SER A 38 17.08 -2.83 24.00
C SER A 38 17.33 -1.45 23.39
N SER A 39 18.43 -0.83 23.81
CA SER A 39 18.94 0.40 23.19
C SER A 39 20.46 0.31 23.03
N ARG A 40 20.97 0.92 21.96
CA ARG A 40 22.40 1.03 21.72
C ARG A 40 22.73 2.31 20.98
N ALA A 41 23.98 2.76 21.10
CA ALA A 41 24.48 3.81 20.23
C ALA A 41 24.53 3.31 18.77
N VAL A 42 24.07 4.16 17.85
CA VAL A 42 24.15 3.97 16.41
C VAL A 42 24.68 5.26 15.79
N THR A 43 25.27 5.17 14.60
CA THR A 43 25.56 6.37 13.81
C THR A 43 24.23 7.06 13.48
N PRO A 44 24.13 8.39 13.61
CA PRO A 44 22.91 9.12 13.23
C PRO A 44 22.49 8.79 11.79
N PHE A 45 21.19 8.54 11.60
CA PHE A 45 20.63 8.36 10.27
C PHE A 45 20.62 9.71 9.53
N ASP A 46 20.96 9.67 8.25
CA ASP A 46 20.90 10.85 7.37
C ASP A 46 19.46 11.09 6.91
N ILE A 47 18.64 11.69 7.79
CA ILE A 47 17.20 11.90 7.55
C ILE A 47 16.96 13.00 6.52
N ASP A 48 17.82 14.03 6.50
CA ASP A 48 17.66 15.20 5.63
C ASP A 48 17.83 14.86 4.14
N ASN A 49 18.62 13.83 3.82
CA ASN A 49 18.82 13.36 2.46
C ASN A 49 17.94 12.14 2.09
N LEU A 50 16.91 11.82 2.88
CA LEU A 50 15.97 10.77 2.51
C LEU A 50 14.96 11.28 1.48
N GLU A 51 14.85 10.55 0.37
CA GLU A 51 13.75 10.75 -0.56
C GLU A 51 12.41 10.57 0.16
N PRO A 52 11.38 11.38 -0.15
CA PRO A 52 10.03 11.13 0.33
C PRO A 52 9.49 9.79 -0.16
N ILE A 53 8.62 9.16 0.62
CA ILE A 53 7.88 7.98 0.14
C ILE A 53 6.74 8.48 -0.73
N ASP A 54 6.72 8.05 -1.99
CA ASP A 54 5.58 8.26 -2.87
C ASP A 54 4.39 7.41 -2.38
N PRO A 55 3.27 8.04 -1.99
CA PRO A 55 2.09 7.30 -1.58
C PRO A 55 1.39 6.62 -2.77
N GLY A 56 1.76 6.87 -4.03
CA GLY A 56 1.07 6.30 -5.19
C GLY A 56 -0.39 6.73 -5.27
N ILE A 57 -0.64 8.02 -5.01
CA ILE A 57 -1.97 8.64 -5.09
C ILE A 57 -2.02 9.46 -6.38
N GLU A 58 -3.01 9.17 -7.21
CA GLU A 58 -3.29 9.94 -8.43
C GLU A 58 -4.18 11.15 -8.09
N THR A 59 -4.07 12.21 -8.89
CA THR A 59 -4.90 13.43 -8.75
C THR A 59 -5.99 13.53 -9.81
N GLU A 60 -5.92 12.69 -10.84
CA GLU A 60 -6.90 12.60 -11.92
C GLU A 60 -7.23 11.14 -12.19
N ALA A 61 -8.45 10.86 -12.65
CA ALA A 61 -8.83 9.51 -13.05
C ALA A 61 -8.22 9.13 -14.40
N SER A 62 -7.62 7.96 -14.49
CA SER A 62 -7.10 7.40 -15.75
C SER A 62 -8.21 6.97 -16.72
N SER A 63 -9.43 6.75 -16.22
CA SER A 63 -10.63 6.46 -17.01
C SER A 63 -11.88 7.04 -16.35
N LEU A 64 -12.90 7.31 -17.16
CA LEU A 64 -14.23 7.71 -16.69
C LEU A 64 -15.28 6.68 -17.16
N PRO A 65 -16.09 6.10 -16.25
CA PRO A 65 -16.06 6.27 -14.79
C PRO A 65 -14.75 5.77 -14.15
N TYR A 66 -14.42 6.31 -12.97
CA TYR A 66 -13.24 5.89 -12.22
C TYR A 66 -13.45 4.48 -11.65
N ASN A 67 -12.49 3.59 -11.93
CA ASN A 67 -12.51 2.21 -11.49
C ASN A 67 -11.41 1.99 -10.45
N ARG A 68 -11.79 1.96 -9.16
CA ARG A 68 -10.85 1.79 -8.05
C ARG A 68 -10.06 0.48 -8.16
N TYR A 69 -10.67 -0.57 -8.68
CA TYR A 69 -10.12 -1.91 -8.85
C TYR A 69 -9.93 -2.23 -10.33
N ALA A 70 -9.48 -1.25 -11.12
CA ALA A 70 -9.15 -1.46 -12.52
C ALA A 70 -8.13 -2.60 -12.70
N ILE A 71 -8.44 -3.55 -13.59
CA ILE A 71 -7.55 -4.65 -13.93
C ILE A 71 -6.39 -4.10 -14.76
N THR A 72 -5.17 -4.19 -14.23
CA THR A 72 -3.95 -3.76 -14.93
C THR A 72 -2.97 -4.91 -15.06
N PRO A 73 -2.08 -4.92 -16.07
CA PRO A 73 -1.03 -5.94 -16.18
C PRO A 73 -0.10 -6.03 -14.96
N SER A 74 -0.05 -4.97 -14.15
CA SER A 74 0.77 -4.92 -12.92
C SER A 74 0.08 -5.47 -11.68
N GLY A 75 -1.25 -5.68 -11.74
CA GLY A 75 -2.09 -5.98 -10.57
C GLY A 75 -2.33 -4.80 -9.63
N VAL A 76 -1.73 -3.63 -9.89
CA VAL A 76 -1.93 -2.42 -9.08
C VAL A 76 -2.84 -1.45 -9.84
N SER A 77 -4.02 -1.20 -9.30
CA SER A 77 -4.98 -0.25 -9.87
C SER A 77 -4.63 1.20 -9.50
N PRO A 78 -4.87 2.19 -10.38
CA PRO A 78 -4.70 3.61 -10.05
C PRO A 78 -5.53 4.01 -8.81
N ARG A 79 -4.93 4.74 -7.87
CA ARG A 79 -5.54 5.01 -6.56
C ARG A 79 -5.85 6.49 -6.37
N LEU A 80 -7.14 6.82 -6.34
CA LEU A 80 -7.65 8.09 -5.84
C LEU A 80 -8.02 7.95 -4.37
N LEU A 81 -7.94 9.05 -3.61
CA LEU A 81 -8.42 9.10 -2.24
C LEU A 81 -9.80 9.79 -2.15
N PRO A 82 -10.69 9.30 -1.27
CA PRO A 82 -11.97 9.95 -1.00
C PRO A 82 -11.77 11.43 -0.63
N GLY A 83 -12.52 12.32 -1.29
CA GLY A 83 -12.51 13.76 -1.02
C GLY A 83 -11.34 14.55 -1.64
N MET A 84 -10.43 13.92 -2.37
CA MET A 84 -9.34 14.61 -3.07
C MET A 84 -9.67 14.97 -4.53
N THR A 85 -10.69 14.32 -5.11
CA THR A 85 -11.17 14.59 -6.47
C THR A 85 -12.70 14.59 -6.49
N GLU A 86 -13.30 14.96 -7.61
CA GLU A 86 -14.75 14.86 -7.82
C GLU A 86 -15.23 13.43 -8.08
N HIS A 87 -14.31 12.47 -8.27
CA HIS A 87 -14.64 11.10 -8.61
C HIS A 87 -15.04 10.29 -7.37
N LEU A 88 -16.06 9.45 -7.53
CA LEU A 88 -16.50 8.53 -6.48
C LEU A 88 -15.45 7.43 -6.27
N VAL A 89 -15.00 7.25 -5.03
CA VAL A 89 -14.14 6.14 -4.62
C VAL A 89 -14.97 5.17 -3.78
N VAL A 90 -15.16 3.95 -4.29
CA VAL A 90 -15.84 2.87 -3.58
C VAL A 90 -14.81 1.84 -3.14
N ALA A 91 -14.91 1.41 -1.89
CA ALA A 91 -14.11 0.30 -1.36
C ALA A 91 -15.02 -0.62 -0.54
N ASP A 92 -14.94 -1.92 -0.83
CA ASP A 92 -15.77 -2.95 -0.22
C ASP A 92 -14.87 -4.11 0.27
N GLY A 93 -15.33 -4.82 1.31
CA GLY A 93 -14.70 -6.03 1.83
C GLY A 93 -15.23 -7.31 1.19
N ASP A 94 -16.43 -7.28 0.61
CA ASP A 94 -16.95 -8.35 -0.23
C ASP A 94 -16.25 -8.39 -1.60
N GLU A 95 -16.45 -9.46 -2.37
CA GLU A 95 -15.98 -9.51 -3.76
C GLU A 95 -16.66 -8.42 -4.60
N HIS A 96 -15.92 -7.78 -5.51
CA HIS A 96 -16.36 -6.56 -6.16
C HIS A 96 -15.96 -6.46 -7.63
N LEU A 97 -16.73 -5.66 -8.37
CA LEU A 97 -16.42 -5.24 -9.73
C LEU A 97 -15.29 -4.19 -9.75
N VAL A 98 -14.82 -3.83 -10.95
CA VAL A 98 -13.73 -2.83 -11.14
C VAL A 98 -14.05 -1.46 -10.54
N ASP A 99 -15.34 -1.13 -10.39
CA ASP A 99 -15.84 0.11 -9.82
C ASP A 99 -16.03 0.04 -8.29
N GLY A 100 -15.81 -1.12 -7.68
CA GLY A 100 -15.88 -1.37 -6.24
C GLY A 100 -17.23 -1.80 -5.70
N HIS A 101 -18.24 -2.03 -6.54
CA HIS A 101 -19.53 -2.55 -6.08
C HIS A 101 -19.52 -4.08 -5.97
N ILE A 102 -20.22 -4.60 -4.95
CA ILE A 102 -20.33 -6.03 -4.66
C ILE A 102 -20.83 -6.86 -5.85
N THR A 103 -20.28 -8.07 -5.98
CA THR A 103 -20.72 -9.09 -6.93
C THR A 103 -20.51 -10.50 -6.37
N GLU A 104 -21.34 -11.44 -6.81
CA GLU A 104 -21.19 -12.88 -6.53
C GLU A 104 -20.92 -13.69 -7.82
N ASP A 105 -20.58 -13.01 -8.92
CA ASP A 105 -20.28 -13.65 -10.20
C ASP A 105 -18.97 -14.47 -10.14
N LEU A 106 -19.05 -15.72 -10.57
CA LEU A 106 -17.92 -16.66 -10.50
C LEU A 106 -16.78 -16.31 -11.47
N GLU A 107 -17.09 -15.74 -12.63
CA GLU A 107 -16.07 -15.36 -13.62
C GLU A 107 -15.34 -14.11 -13.14
N VAL A 108 -16.06 -13.13 -12.60
CA VAL A 108 -15.46 -11.93 -11.99
C VAL A 108 -14.56 -12.31 -10.80
N ARG A 109 -15.01 -13.22 -9.94
CA ARG A 109 -14.20 -13.70 -8.81
C ARG A 109 -12.84 -14.22 -9.26
N ASN A 110 -12.76 -15.02 -10.32
CA ASN A 110 -11.47 -15.50 -10.82
C ASN A 110 -10.63 -14.34 -11.36
N LEU A 111 -11.25 -13.44 -12.12
CA LEU A 111 -10.58 -12.29 -12.73
C LEU A 111 -9.99 -11.29 -11.73
N MET A 112 -10.64 -11.10 -10.57
CA MET A 112 -10.20 -10.14 -9.54
C MET A 112 -9.11 -10.67 -8.61
N VAL A 113 -8.81 -11.97 -8.67
CA VAL A 113 -8.02 -12.68 -7.65
C VAL A 113 -6.80 -13.36 -8.23
N GLU A 114 -6.94 -13.91 -9.44
CA GLU A 114 -5.86 -14.58 -10.17
C GLU A 114 -4.96 -13.56 -10.89
#